data_AF-A0A183L5C2-F1
#
_entry.id   AF-A0A183L5C2-F1
#
_cell.length_a   1.000
_cell.length_b   1.000
_cell.length_c   1.000
_cell.angle_alpha   90.00
_cell.angle_beta   90.00
_cell.angle_gamma   90.00
#
_symmetry.space_group_name_H-M   'P 1'
#
loop_
_entity.id
_entity.type
_entity.pdbx_description
1 polymer ?
#
loop_
_entity_poly.entity_id
_entity_poly.type
_entity_poly.pdbx_seq_one_letter_code
_entity_poly.pdbx_strand_id
1 'polypeptide(L)'
;MLDWENLRTELSNNSFEQELRDAVITCALVQHVNEETGYNPDSKSSLPDLILAHHEDDVTNPDYMPPLGKSDHTVLKFGFHIVVQNEHVSAPSRPNVWKSNIQGTKQPASLVDWTRDPEI
;
A
#
# COMPACT_ATOMS: atom_id res chain seq x y z
N MET A 1 -4.06 16.70 7.86
CA MET A 1 -4.07 15.23 7.70
C MET A 1 -5.49 14.82 7.42
N LEU A 2 -5.69 13.91 6.47
CA LEU A 2 -7.03 13.40 6.19
C LEU A 2 -7.45 12.43 7.30
N ASP A 3 -8.64 12.64 7.85
CA ASP A 3 -9.34 11.65 8.65
C ASP A 3 -9.94 10.63 7.69
N TRP A 4 -9.29 9.46 7.57
CA TRP A 4 -9.70 8.38 6.67
C TRP A 4 -10.93 7.63 7.16
N GLU A 5 -11.18 7.60 8.47
CA GLU A 5 -12.35 6.94 9.06
C GLU A 5 -13.63 7.69 8.69
N ASN A 6 -13.59 9.03 8.77
CA ASN A 6 -14.73 9.87 8.43
C ASN A 6 -14.67 10.48 7.03
N LEU A 7 -13.57 10.22 6.29
CA LEU A 7 -13.24 10.82 5.00
C LEU A 7 -13.40 12.35 5.04
N ARG A 8 -12.76 13.00 6.01
CA ARG A 8 -12.82 14.46 6.26
C ARG A 8 -11.44 15.07 6.32
N THR A 9 -11.33 16.35 6.00
CA THR A 9 -10.11 17.13 6.23
C THR A 9 -10.49 18.53 6.68
N GLU A 10 -9.76 19.06 7.66
CA GLU A 10 -9.89 20.44 8.14
C GLU A 10 -8.94 21.39 7.37
N LEU A 11 -8.21 20.87 6.38
CA LEU A 11 -7.28 21.65 5.60
C LEU A 11 -7.99 22.54 4.58
N SER A 12 -7.29 23.58 4.14
CA SER A 12 -7.83 24.54 3.19
C SER A 12 -8.24 23.88 1.88
N ASN A 13 -9.24 24.47 1.22
CA ASN A 13 -9.56 24.22 -0.17
C ASN A 13 -8.27 24.40 -1.00
N ASN A 14 -7.91 23.43 -1.84
CA ASN A 14 -6.64 23.30 -2.60
C ASN A 14 -5.46 22.63 -1.88
N SER A 15 -5.68 21.93 -0.76
CA SER A 15 -4.67 21.00 -0.22
C SER A 15 -4.66 19.68 -0.99
N PHE A 16 -3.50 19.02 -1.03
CA PHE A 16 -3.37 17.69 -1.64
C PHE A 16 -4.34 16.68 -1.02
N GLU A 17 -4.54 16.75 0.30
CA GLU A 17 -5.46 15.89 1.03
C GLU A 17 -6.91 16.10 0.56
N GLN A 18 -7.31 17.34 0.28
CA GLN A 18 -8.64 17.62 -0.24
C GLN A 18 -8.80 17.11 -1.67
N GLU A 19 -7.79 17.26 -2.53
CA GLU A 19 -7.81 16.71 -3.90
C GLU A 19 -7.86 15.17 -3.89
N LEU A 20 -7.08 14.53 -3.03
CA LEU A 20 -7.07 13.07 -2.87
C LEU A 20 -8.43 12.57 -2.36
N ARG A 21 -9.02 13.24 -1.38
CA ARG A 21 -10.37 12.98 -0.89
C ARG A 21 -11.40 13.06 -2.00
N ASP A 22 -11.37 14.15 -2.77
CA ASP A 22 -12.33 14.39 -3.84
C ASP A 22 -12.18 13.35 -4.94
N ALA A 23 -10.95 12.90 -5.24
CA ALA A 23 -10.70 11.79 -6.17
C ALA A 23 -11.27 10.47 -5.65
N VAL A 24 -11.04 10.13 -4.38
CA VAL A 24 -11.59 8.92 -3.74
C VAL A 24 -13.12 8.90 -3.80
N ILE A 25 -13.77 10.03 -3.46
CA ILE A 25 -15.23 10.17 -3.53
C ILE A 25 -15.73 10.09 -4.97
N THR A 26 -15.10 10.82 -5.89
CA THR A 26 -15.52 10.89 -7.30
C THR A 26 -15.39 9.53 -7.98
N CYS A 27 -14.36 8.76 -7.65
CA CYS A 27 -14.14 7.42 -8.17
C CYS A 27 -14.90 6.33 -7.39
N ALA A 28 -15.67 6.70 -6.35
CA ALA A 28 -16.38 5.78 -5.47
C ALA A 28 -15.47 4.65 -4.94
N LEU A 29 -14.27 5.02 -4.48
CA LEU A 29 -13.30 4.06 -3.96
C LEU A 29 -13.55 3.79 -2.48
N VAL A 30 -13.37 2.53 -2.11
CA VAL A 30 -13.39 2.01 -0.73
C VAL A 30 -11.96 1.94 -0.23
N GLN A 31 -11.73 2.47 0.97
CA GLN A 31 -10.46 2.34 1.70
C GLN A 31 -10.52 1.12 2.62
N HIS A 32 -9.53 0.24 2.54
CA HIS A 32 -9.53 -1.04 3.28
C HIS A 32 -8.54 -1.10 4.44
N VAL A 33 -7.71 -0.06 4.62
CA VAL A 33 -6.78 0.03 5.76
C VAL A 33 -7.46 0.77 6.89
N ASN A 34 -7.63 0.10 8.03
CA ASN A 34 -8.33 0.62 9.21
C ASN A 34 -7.45 0.75 10.46
N GLU A 35 -6.22 0.24 10.41
CA GLU A 35 -5.24 0.34 11.50
C GLU A 35 -4.12 1.32 11.12
N GLU A 36 -3.46 1.86 12.15
CA GLU A 36 -2.29 2.72 11.97
C GLU A 36 -1.16 1.92 11.34
N THR A 37 -0.56 2.44 10.28
CA THR A 37 0.51 1.76 9.56
C THR A 37 1.87 2.41 9.77
N GLY A 38 1.91 3.67 10.22
CA GLY A 38 3.14 4.38 10.57
C GLY A 38 3.37 4.41 12.08
N TYR A 39 4.49 3.85 12.53
CA TYR A 39 4.93 3.80 13.92
C TYR A 39 6.33 4.39 14.06
N ASN A 40 6.37 5.64 14.52
CA ASN A 40 7.62 6.29 14.90
C ASN A 40 7.61 6.51 16.43
N PRO A 41 8.64 6.06 17.17
CA PRO A 41 8.67 6.17 18.63
C PRO A 41 8.61 7.61 19.15
N ASP A 42 9.01 8.58 18.32
CA ASP A 42 9.03 10.00 18.68
C ASP A 42 7.76 10.76 18.26
N SER A 43 6.80 10.09 17.61
CA SER A 43 5.56 10.73 17.14
C SER A 43 4.33 9.87 17.38
N LYS A 44 3.14 10.47 17.19
CA LYS A 44 1.88 9.73 17.26
C LYS A 44 1.79 8.83 16.03
N SER A 45 1.36 7.60 16.25
CA SER A 45 1.03 6.65 15.19
C SER A 45 -0.02 7.24 14.24
N SER A 46 0.06 6.82 12.97
CA SER A 46 -0.73 7.40 11.88
C SER A 46 -1.08 6.36 10.82
N LEU A 47 -2.00 6.71 9.91
CA LEU A 47 -2.44 5.87 8.80
C LEU A 47 -1.98 6.49 7.45
N PRO A 48 -0.67 6.43 7.14
CA PRO A 48 -0.14 6.94 5.87
C PRO A 48 -0.38 5.98 4.69
N ASP A 49 -0.52 4.68 4.93
CA ASP A 49 -0.66 3.67 3.87
C ASP A 49 -2.13 3.35 3.59
N LEU A 50 -2.50 3.30 2.31
CA LEU A 50 -3.88 3.14 1.85
C LEU A 50 -4.01 1.97 0.88
N ILE A 51 -5.16 1.30 0.92
CA ILE A 51 -5.58 0.32 -0.07
C ILE A 51 -6.95 0.78 -0.57
N LEU A 52 -6.97 1.36 -1.78
CA LEU A 52 -8.18 1.86 -2.41
C LEU A 52 -8.64 0.88 -3.49
N ALA A 53 -9.88 0.38 -3.39
CA ALA A 53 -10.50 -0.50 -4.38
C ALA A 53 -11.94 -0.07 -4.70
N HIS A 54 -12.58 -0.66 -5.70
CA HIS A 54 -13.94 -0.28 -6.07
C HIS A 54 -15.02 -0.96 -5.21
N HIS A 55 -14.75 -2.17 -4.73
CA HIS A 55 -15.69 -2.94 -3.92
C HIS A 55 -15.04 -3.42 -2.63
N GLU A 56 -15.84 -3.50 -1.56
CA GLU A 56 -15.42 -4.04 -0.27
C GLU A 56 -14.84 -5.47 -0.38
N ASP A 57 -15.36 -6.26 -1.32
CA ASP A 57 -14.94 -7.64 -1.54
C ASP A 57 -13.68 -7.76 -2.43
N ASP A 58 -13.21 -6.67 -3.04
CA ASP A 58 -12.03 -6.72 -3.92
C ASP A 58 -10.74 -7.00 -3.13
N VAL A 59 -10.71 -6.64 -1.84
CA VAL A 59 -9.57 -6.85 -0.95
C VAL A 59 -9.99 -7.79 0.17
N THR A 60 -9.26 -8.89 0.36
CA THR A 60 -9.55 -9.87 1.40
C THR A 60 -8.45 -9.98 2.43
N ASN A 61 -8.85 -10.09 3.70
CA ASN A 61 -8.01 -10.37 4.85
C ASN A 61 -6.74 -9.48 4.91
N PRO A 62 -6.86 -8.15 5.00
CA PRO A 62 -5.71 -7.31 5.26
C PRO A 62 -5.10 -7.71 6.62
N ASP A 63 -3.82 -8.04 6.59
CA ASP A 63 -2.99 -8.43 7.72
C ASP A 63 -1.86 -7.42 7.90
N TYR A 64 -1.64 -7.04 9.16
CA TYR A 64 -0.72 -5.98 9.58
C TYR A 64 0.51 -6.63 10.21
N MET A 65 1.53 -6.83 9.37
CA MET A 65 2.75 -7.54 9.76
C MET A 65 3.82 -6.56 10.29
N PRO A 66 4.71 -7.01 11.19
CA PRO A 66 5.79 -6.18 11.71
C PRO A 66 6.62 -5.49 10.61
N PRO A 67 7.17 -4.30 10.88
CA PRO A 67 7.99 -3.57 9.93
C PRO A 67 9.20 -4.39 9.47
N LEU A 68 9.65 -4.15 8.23
CA LEU A 68 10.85 -4.79 7.70
C LEU A 68 12.09 -3.94 7.99
N GLY A 69 13.06 -4.54 8.68
CA GLY A 69 14.35 -3.92 8.96
C GLY A 69 14.20 -2.67 9.84
N LYS A 70 14.52 -1.50 9.27
CA LYS A 70 14.46 -0.20 9.96
C LYS A 70 13.29 0.67 9.52
N SER A 71 12.32 0.11 8.80
CA SER A 71 11.12 0.85 8.43
C SER A 71 10.29 1.15 9.68
N ASP A 72 9.73 2.35 9.73
CA ASP A 72 8.70 2.76 10.65
C ASP A 72 7.29 2.44 10.12
N HIS A 73 7.17 1.79 8.96
CA HIS A 73 5.90 1.36 8.39
C HIS A 73 5.67 -0.15 8.58
N THR A 74 4.45 -0.48 9.00
CA THR A 74 3.92 -1.84 9.05
C THR A 74 3.75 -2.41 7.65
N VAL A 75 4.02 -3.70 7.50
CA VAL A 75 3.80 -4.41 6.23
C VAL A 75 2.32 -4.77 6.09
N LEU A 76 1.70 -4.32 5.02
CA LEU A 76 0.35 -4.73 4.65
C LEU A 76 0.40 -5.97 3.75
N LYS A 77 -0.26 -7.04 4.18
CA LYS A 77 -0.45 -8.27 3.40
C LYS A 77 -1.93 -8.51 3.17
N PHE A 78 -2.36 -8.64 1.91
CA PHE A 78 -3.77 -8.81 1.57
C PHE A 78 -3.93 -9.66 0.30
N GLY A 79 -5.10 -10.26 0.13
CA GLY A 79 -5.55 -10.82 -1.14
C GLY A 79 -6.27 -9.77 -1.97
N PHE A 80 -6.12 -9.81 -3.30
CA PHE A 80 -6.85 -8.93 -4.21
C PHE A 80 -7.57 -9.74 -5.29
N HIS A 81 -8.88 -9.55 -5.41
CA HIS A 81 -9.73 -10.22 -6.40
C HIS A 81 -9.69 -9.45 -7.73
N ILE A 82 -9.18 -10.11 -8.77
CA ILE A 82 -9.13 -9.53 -10.11
C ILE A 82 -10.09 -10.31 -11.01
N VAL A 83 -11.15 -9.65 -11.47
CA VAL A 83 -11.98 -10.16 -12.55
C VAL A 83 -11.34 -9.77 -13.87
N VAL A 84 -10.61 -10.70 -14.49
CA VAL A 84 -10.07 -10.50 -15.83
C VAL A 84 -11.17 -10.78 -16.84
N GLN A 85 -11.76 -9.73 -17.41
CA GLN A 85 -12.51 -9.86 -18.64
C GLN A 85 -11.50 -10.11 -19.75
N ASN A 86 -11.47 -11.35 -20.26
CA ASN A 86 -10.50 -11.78 -21.25
C ASN A 86 -10.88 -11.25 -22.64
N GLU A 87 -10.98 -9.94 -22.80
CA GLU A 87 -10.87 -9.33 -24.11
C GLU A 87 -9.41 -9.43 -24.50
N HIS A 88 -9.11 -10.24 -25.51
CA HIS A 88 -7.80 -10.46 -26.08
C HIS A 88 -7.27 -9.18 -26.76
N VAL A 89 -7.21 -8.07 -26.04
CA VAL A 89 -6.47 -6.88 -26.46
C VAL A 89 -5.04 -7.16 -26.02
N SER A 90 -4.21 -7.58 -26.97
CA SER A 90 -2.77 -7.55 -26.82
C SER A 90 -2.35 -6.10 -26.59
N ALA A 91 -2.42 -5.64 -25.34
CA ALA A 91 -1.91 -4.34 -24.96
C ALA A 91 -0.42 -4.35 -25.36
N PRO A 92 0.05 -3.33 -26.11
CA PRO A 92 1.47 -3.26 -26.44
C PRO A 92 2.27 -3.30 -25.15
N SER A 93 3.29 -4.15 -25.11
CA SER A 93 4.19 -4.27 -23.97
C SER A 93 4.74 -2.89 -23.64
N ARG A 94 4.17 -2.24 -22.62
CA ARG A 94 4.73 -0.98 -22.11
C ARG A 94 6.14 -1.30 -21.62
N PRO A 95 7.18 -0.60 -22.09
CA PRO A 95 8.50 -0.75 -21.51
C PRO A 95 8.40 -0.39 -20.03
N ASN A 96 8.48 -1.39 -19.18
CA ASN A 96 8.48 -1.24 -17.73
C ASN A 96 9.89 -0.77 -17.34
N VAL A 97 10.14 0.54 -17.47
CA VAL A 97 11.45 1.18 -17.25
C VAL A 97 12.03 0.91 -15.85
N TRP A 98 11.17 0.52 -14.89
CA TRP A 98 11.52 0.35 -13.49
C TRP A 98 11.31 -1.07 -12.95
N LYS A 99 11.30 -2.11 -13.80
CA LYS A 99 11.34 -3.48 -13.28
C LYS A 99 12.69 -3.70 -12.60
N SER A 100 12.67 -3.80 -11.26
CA SER A 100 13.78 -4.37 -10.50
C SER A 100 14.13 -5.73 -11.12
N ASN A 101 15.41 -6.05 -11.25
CA ASN A 101 15.86 -7.33 -11.81
C ASN A 101 15.58 -8.44 -10.78
N ILE A 102 14.32 -8.81 -10.60
CA ILE A 102 13.87 -9.76 -9.58
C ILE A 102 14.59 -11.11 -9.74
N GLN A 103 14.86 -11.54 -10.98
CA GLN A 103 15.65 -12.75 -11.20
C GLN A 103 17.11 -12.59 -10.75
N GLY A 104 17.71 -11.42 -11.00
CA GLY A 104 19.06 -11.10 -10.53
C GLY A 104 19.15 -10.90 -9.02
N THR A 105 18.10 -10.42 -8.35
CA THR A 105 18.08 -10.21 -6.90
C THR A 105 17.72 -11.47 -6.11
N LYS A 106 17.06 -12.45 -6.73
CA LYS A 106 16.78 -13.76 -6.12
C LYS A 106 18.04 -14.50 -5.69
N GLN A 107 19.10 -14.43 -6.50
CA GLN A 107 20.37 -15.14 -6.27
C GLN A 107 21.10 -14.62 -5.00
N PRO A 108 21.29 -13.29 -4.81
CA PRO A 108 21.79 -12.75 -3.54
C PRO A 108 20.84 -13.00 -2.36
N ALA A 109 19.53 -12.82 -2.54
CA ALA A 109 18.57 -12.93 -1.44
C ALA A 109 18.46 -14.36 -0.88
N SER A 110 18.69 -15.39 -1.70
CA SER A 110 18.73 -16.79 -1.23
C SER A 110 20.01 -17.15 -0.48
N LEU A 111 21.05 -16.32 -0.55
CA LEU A 111 22.31 -16.50 0.18
C LEU A 111 22.31 -15.79 1.53
N VAL A 112 21.30 -14.97 1.81
CA VAL A 112 21.13 -14.32 3.10
C VAL A 112 20.46 -15.30 4.05
N ASP A 113 21.12 -15.56 5.19
CA ASP A 113 20.52 -16.28 6.30
C ASP A 113 19.62 -15.32 7.10
N TRP A 114 18.33 -15.38 6.81
CA TRP A 114 17.30 -14.55 7.43
C TRP A 114 16.98 -14.93 8.88
N THR A 115 17.62 -15.97 9.43
CA THR A 115 17.42 -16.41 10.83
C THR A 115 18.44 -15.83 11.79
N ARG A 116 19.48 -15.16 11.28
CA ARG A 116 20.46 -14.45 12.11
C ARG A 116 20.07 -12.99 12.27
N ASP A 117 19.82 -12.57 13.51
CA ASP A 117 19.83 -11.14 13.83
C ASP A 117 21.24 -10.58 13.57
N PRO A 118 21.36 -9.40 12.95
CA PRO A 118 22.66 -8.76 12.81
C PRO A 118 23.21 -8.48 14.21
N GLU A 119 24.40 -9.02 14.51
CA GLU A 119 25.13 -8.69 15.74
C GLU A 119 25.31 -7.16 15.81
N ILE A 120 24.82 -6.57 16.90
CA ILE A 120 24.90 -5.14 17.25
C ILE A 120 26.32 -4.81 17.70
#